data_AF-A0A8H3M1C6-F1
#
_entry.id   AF-A0A8H3M1C6-F1
#
_cell.length_a   1.000
_cell.length_b   1.000
_cell.length_c   1.000
_cell.angle_alpha   90.00
_cell.angle_beta   90.00
_cell.angle_gamma   90.00
#
_symmetry.space_group_name_H-M   'P 1'
#
loop_
_entity.id
_entity.type
_entity.pdbx_description
1 polymer ?
#
loop_
_entity_poly.entity_id
_entity_poly.type
_entity_poly.pdbx_seq_one_letter_code
_entity_poly.pdbx_strand_id
1 'polypeptide(L)'
;MYGVNFSEEVLSNISSTTVANAVLKKLFPLNEKSLISGVHLFGIHLMTLKEARENISTREKNIQLIPVEHCSKSTLNRRQHKFGNQLKQYVQAEGSKIYGNDQIILKQISYSVGNINFQIDCEEKNDTNNKKLISAVQAIDLNYIPREGYQALAAVDSNLQCEWAVSEQRLKITIEMNQKIPITLIDLPLDFAEYSNFESTEIIQNVKKGGTQSVKDILKYIVPVIISNEILDISNPIIHLRVSGDG
;
A
#
# COMPACT_ATOMS: atom_id res chain seq x y z
N MET A 1 40.42 7.25 -14.06
CA MET A 1 39.52 7.74 -15.12
C MET A 1 39.67 6.80 -16.31
N TYR A 2 38.63 6.03 -16.62
CA TYR A 2 38.57 5.23 -17.85
C TYR A 2 38.19 6.15 -19.02
N GLY A 3 38.86 5.99 -20.18
CA GLY A 3 38.82 6.94 -21.30
C GLY A 3 37.48 7.05 -22.03
N VAL A 4 37.36 8.06 -22.91
CA VAL A 4 36.11 8.54 -23.56
C VAL A 4 35.44 7.53 -24.51
N ASN A 5 35.89 6.28 -24.59
CA ASN A 5 35.37 5.22 -25.48
C ASN A 5 35.03 3.90 -24.75
N PHE A 6 34.60 3.94 -23.48
CA PHE A 6 34.15 2.74 -22.75
C PHE A 6 32.66 2.41 -22.96
N SER A 7 32.13 2.63 -24.16
CA SER A 7 30.70 2.48 -24.47
C SER A 7 30.31 1.11 -25.06
N GLU A 8 31.21 0.12 -25.04
CA GLU A 8 30.90 -1.21 -25.57
C GLU A 8 30.55 -2.19 -24.45
N GLU A 9 29.26 -2.28 -24.15
CA GLU A 9 28.73 -3.39 -23.36
C GLU A 9 28.65 -4.66 -24.22
N VAL A 10 29.17 -5.76 -23.69
CA VAL A 10 29.03 -7.10 -24.29
C VAL A 10 28.14 -7.91 -23.38
N LEU A 11 26.97 -8.28 -23.88
CA LEU A 11 25.95 -9.01 -23.13
C LEU A 11 25.71 -10.38 -23.76
N SER A 12 25.47 -11.39 -22.93
CA SER A 12 24.97 -12.69 -23.37
C SER A 12 24.03 -13.24 -22.31
N ASN A 13 22.90 -13.78 -22.78
CA ASN A 13 21.94 -14.51 -21.98
C ASN A 13 22.26 -16.02 -21.88
N ILE A 14 23.36 -16.49 -22.51
CA ILE A 14 23.67 -17.92 -22.64
C ILE A 14 24.60 -18.39 -21.51
N SER A 15 25.78 -17.79 -21.39
CA SER A 15 26.73 -18.14 -20.32
C SER A 15 27.80 -17.06 -20.12
N SER A 16 28.43 -17.06 -18.94
CA SER A 16 29.57 -16.20 -18.65
C SER A 16 30.75 -16.45 -19.59
N THR A 17 30.96 -17.69 -20.01
CA THR A 17 31.98 -18.07 -21.02
C THR A 17 31.68 -17.47 -22.38
N THR A 18 30.40 -17.37 -22.76
CA THR A 18 29.98 -16.74 -24.01
C THR A 18 30.29 -15.24 -24.01
N VAL A 19 30.00 -14.54 -22.91
CA VAL A 19 30.37 -13.13 -22.73
C VAL A 19 31.89 -12.95 -22.80
N ALA A 20 32.64 -13.76 -22.07
CA ALA A 20 34.09 -13.66 -22.01
C ALA A 20 34.76 -13.85 -23.38
N ASN A 21 34.27 -14.81 -24.18
CA ASN A 21 34.76 -15.03 -25.54
C ASN A 21 34.32 -13.94 -26.53
N ALA A 22 33.14 -13.35 -26.36
CA ALA A 22 32.69 -12.23 -27.18
C ALA A 22 33.54 -10.97 -26.91
N VAL A 23 33.89 -10.71 -25.65
CA VAL A 23 34.85 -9.65 -25.29
C VAL A 23 36.23 -9.94 -25.89
N LEU A 24 36.72 -11.19 -25.78
CA LEU A 24 38.02 -11.58 -26.32
C LEU A 24 38.12 -11.37 -27.84
N LYS A 25 37.10 -11.76 -28.59
CA LYS A 25 37.03 -11.57 -30.05
C LYS A 25 37.01 -10.10 -30.44
N LYS A 26 36.35 -9.24 -29.66
CA LYS A 26 36.34 -7.80 -29.90
C LYS A 26 37.70 -7.16 -29.63
N LEU A 27 38.35 -7.53 -28.53
CA LEU A 27 39.67 -6.99 -28.16
C LEU A 27 40.79 -7.49 -29.09
N PHE A 28 40.67 -8.71 -29.62
CA PHE A 28 41.67 -9.33 -30.49
C PHE A 28 41.01 -10.00 -31.72
N PRO A 29 40.63 -9.22 -32.75
CA PRO A 29 39.87 -9.72 -33.91
C PRO A 29 40.61 -10.78 -34.74
N LEU A 30 41.94 -10.77 -34.70
CA LEU A 30 42.79 -11.73 -35.43
C LEU A 30 43.01 -13.05 -34.67
N ASN A 31 42.47 -13.19 -33.46
CA ASN A 31 42.66 -14.35 -32.61
C ASN A 31 41.42 -15.26 -32.62
N GLU A 32 41.29 -16.08 -33.67
CA GLU A 32 40.13 -16.96 -33.83
C GLU A 32 40.19 -18.24 -32.97
N LYS A 33 41.39 -18.63 -32.49
CA LYS A 33 41.61 -19.93 -31.85
C LYS A 33 41.57 -19.89 -30.32
N SER A 34 41.73 -18.73 -29.71
CA SER A 34 41.76 -18.63 -28.24
C SER A 34 40.37 -18.57 -27.66
N LEU A 35 40.10 -19.43 -26.68
CA LEU A 35 38.87 -19.40 -25.89
C LEU A 35 39.23 -19.16 -24.42
N ILE A 36 38.47 -18.28 -23.76
CA ILE A 36 38.60 -18.00 -22.34
C ILE A 36 37.39 -18.54 -21.58
N SER A 37 37.66 -19.17 -20.45
CA SER A 37 36.61 -19.63 -19.53
C SER A 37 36.04 -18.45 -18.76
N GLY A 38 34.74 -18.20 -18.88
CA GLY A 38 34.08 -17.10 -18.16
C GLY A 38 34.10 -17.31 -16.65
N VAL A 39 33.99 -18.56 -16.20
CA VAL A 39 34.08 -18.90 -14.76
C VAL A 39 35.44 -18.50 -14.17
N HIS A 40 36.53 -18.67 -14.92
CA HIS A 40 37.86 -18.25 -14.50
C HIS A 40 38.06 -16.74 -14.61
N LEU A 41 37.57 -16.11 -15.69
CA LEU A 41 37.70 -14.66 -15.88
C LEU A 41 36.95 -13.86 -14.82
N PHE A 42 35.73 -14.28 -14.47
CA PHE A 42 34.90 -13.57 -13.49
C PHE A 42 35.07 -14.08 -12.06
N GLY A 43 35.83 -15.16 -11.85
CA GLY A 43 36.09 -15.72 -10.52
C GLY A 43 34.88 -16.33 -9.81
N ILE A 44 33.77 -16.59 -10.51
CA ILE A 44 32.53 -17.12 -9.92
C ILE A 44 32.50 -18.64 -10.05
N HIS A 45 33.38 -19.32 -9.31
CA HIS A 45 33.42 -20.78 -9.30
C HIS A 45 32.32 -21.34 -8.38
N LEU A 46 31.41 -22.15 -8.93
CA LEU A 46 30.24 -22.65 -8.20
C LEU A 46 30.61 -23.48 -6.96
N MET A 47 31.72 -24.24 -6.99
CA MET A 47 32.18 -25.00 -5.83
C MET A 47 32.66 -24.09 -4.70
N THR A 48 33.45 -23.06 -5.01
CA THR A 48 33.91 -22.08 -4.02
C THR A 48 32.73 -21.30 -3.42
N LEU A 49 31.72 -21.00 -4.23
CA LEU A 49 30.51 -20.30 -3.78
C LEU A 49 29.61 -21.20 -2.91
N LYS A 50 29.55 -22.50 -3.22
CA LYS A 50 28.89 -23.52 -2.40
C LYS A 50 29.62 -23.70 -1.06
N GLU A 51 30.93 -23.86 -1.07
CA GLU A 51 31.77 -23.94 0.13
C GLU A 51 31.65 -22.69 0.99
N ALA A 52 31.64 -21.49 0.39
CA ALA A 52 31.44 -20.24 1.12
C ALA A 52 30.06 -20.21 1.80
N ARG A 53 29.00 -20.64 1.12
CA ARG A 53 27.63 -20.71 1.68
C ARG A 53 27.51 -21.73 2.81
N GLU A 54 28.11 -22.91 2.64
CA GLU A 54 28.12 -23.96 3.66
C GLU A 54 28.93 -23.53 4.90
N ASN A 55 30.06 -22.84 4.72
CA ASN A 55 30.86 -22.26 5.80
C ASN A 55 30.18 -21.08 6.52
N ILE A 56 29.31 -20.33 5.84
CA ILE A 56 28.45 -19.32 6.49
C ILE A 56 27.38 -20.00 7.35
N SER A 57 26.75 -21.08 6.85
CA SER A 57 25.73 -21.83 7.59
C SER A 57 26.25 -22.47 8.88
N THR A 58 27.53 -22.84 8.94
CA THR A 58 28.17 -23.32 10.18
C THR A 58 28.49 -22.18 11.17
N ARG A 59 28.78 -20.97 10.69
CA ARG A 59 28.96 -19.76 11.53
C ARG A 59 27.65 -19.19 12.07
N GLU A 60 26.54 -19.36 11.35
CA GLU A 60 25.20 -18.90 11.76
C GLU A 60 24.70 -19.53 13.07
N LYS A 61 25.24 -20.70 13.47
CA LYS A 61 24.90 -21.35 14.74
C LYS A 61 25.29 -20.54 15.99
N ASN A 62 26.16 -19.53 15.86
CA ASN A 62 26.62 -18.67 16.95
C ASN A 62 26.17 -17.20 16.84
N ILE A 63 25.16 -16.89 16.02
CA ILE A 63 24.61 -15.52 15.98
C ILE A 63 23.70 -15.34 17.18
N GLN A 64 24.19 -14.67 18.23
CA GLN A 64 23.35 -14.20 19.32
C GLN A 64 22.26 -13.29 18.73
N LEU A 65 21.01 -13.64 18.97
CA LEU A 65 19.90 -12.80 18.53
C LEU A 65 19.98 -11.45 19.25
N ILE A 66 19.83 -10.37 18.49
CA ILE A 66 19.72 -9.01 19.04
C ILE A 66 18.60 -9.00 20.09
N PRO A 67 18.82 -8.48 21.30
CA PRO A 67 17.79 -8.33 22.32
C PRO A 67 16.58 -7.58 21.79
N VAL A 68 15.40 -7.86 22.33
CA VAL A 68 14.13 -7.28 21.87
C VAL A 68 14.16 -5.74 21.96
N GLU A 69 14.80 -5.20 22.99
CA GLU A 69 14.98 -3.75 23.23
C GLU A 69 15.75 -3.03 22.11
N HIS A 70 16.62 -3.75 21.39
CA HIS A 70 17.45 -3.21 20.30
C HIS A 70 16.99 -3.68 18.92
N CYS A 71 15.83 -4.34 18.83
CA CYS A 71 15.32 -4.82 17.55
C CYS A 71 14.57 -3.73 16.79
N SER A 72 14.78 -3.68 15.48
CA SER A 72 13.90 -2.90 14.60
C SER A 72 12.48 -3.48 14.62
N LYS A 73 11.48 -2.64 14.34
CA LYS A 73 10.07 -3.06 14.24
C LYS A 73 9.86 -4.19 13.22
N SER A 74 10.54 -4.14 12.07
CA SER A 74 10.49 -5.21 11.07
C SER A 74 11.05 -6.55 11.59
N THR A 75 12.14 -6.50 12.37
CA THR A 75 12.72 -7.69 12.99
C THR A 75 11.78 -8.27 14.04
N LEU A 76 11.15 -7.43 14.87
CA LEU A 76 10.15 -7.84 15.86
C LEU A 76 8.96 -8.52 15.19
N ASN A 77 8.40 -7.92 14.14
CA ASN A 77 7.28 -8.49 13.39
C ASN A 77 7.64 -9.87 12.82
N ARG A 78 8.84 -10.03 12.26
CA ARG A 78 9.30 -11.32 11.72
C ARG A 78 9.43 -12.39 12.80
N ARG A 79 9.92 -12.01 13.99
CA ARG A 79 10.03 -12.90 15.15
C ARG A 79 8.65 -13.30 15.68
N GLN A 80 7.74 -12.33 15.83
CA GLN A 80 6.36 -12.55 16.24
C GLN A 80 5.65 -13.52 15.29
N HIS A 81 5.74 -13.28 13.98
CA HIS A 81 5.14 -14.15 12.96
C HIS A 81 5.71 -15.58 13.01
N LYS A 82 7.03 -15.72 13.15
CA LYS A 82 7.68 -17.04 13.28
C LYS A 82 7.18 -17.78 14.53
N PHE A 83 7.15 -17.10 15.67
CA PHE A 83 6.70 -17.67 16.94
C PHE A 83 5.23 -18.10 16.88
N GLY A 84 4.34 -17.21 16.40
CA GLY A 84 2.92 -17.50 16.24
C GLY A 84 2.65 -18.71 15.33
N ASN A 85 3.35 -18.80 14.20
CA ASN A 85 3.19 -19.94 13.29
C ASN A 85 3.65 -21.26 13.90
N GLN A 86 4.78 -21.24 14.62
CA GLN A 86 5.27 -22.44 15.33
C GLN A 86 4.30 -22.88 16.41
N LEU A 87 3.75 -21.93 17.19
CA LEU A 87 2.77 -22.24 18.23
C LEU A 87 1.46 -22.77 17.63
N LYS A 88 0.97 -22.17 16.54
CA LYS A 88 -0.23 -22.63 15.82
C LYS A 88 -0.07 -24.08 15.36
N GLN A 89 1.07 -24.42 14.75
CA GLN A 89 1.36 -25.79 14.31
C GLN A 89 1.44 -26.76 15.50
N TYR A 90 2.08 -26.35 16.60
CA TYR A 90 2.19 -27.16 17.80
C TYR A 90 0.82 -27.45 18.43
N VAL A 91 -0.02 -26.42 18.59
CA VAL A 91 -1.38 -26.55 19.15
C VAL A 91 -2.24 -27.46 18.28
N GLN A 92 -2.12 -27.38 16.95
CA GLN A 92 -2.83 -28.29 16.05
C GLN A 92 -2.35 -29.74 16.23
N ALA A 93 -1.03 -29.97 16.26
CA ALA A 93 -0.46 -31.30 16.36
C ALA A 93 -0.74 -31.98 17.71
N GLU A 94 -0.57 -31.27 18.82
CA GLU A 94 -0.90 -31.79 20.16
C GLU A 94 -2.40 -31.87 20.39
N GLY A 95 -3.12 -30.90 19.85
CA GLY A 95 -4.55 -30.85 19.94
C GLY A 95 -5.22 -32.10 19.36
N SER A 96 -4.80 -32.56 18.18
CA SER A 96 -5.32 -33.80 17.59
C SER A 96 -5.02 -35.05 18.43
N LYS A 97 -3.98 -35.03 19.28
CA LYS A 97 -3.71 -36.14 20.21
C LYS A 97 -4.64 -36.11 21.43
N ILE A 98 -4.98 -34.92 21.92
CA ILE A 98 -5.78 -34.74 23.14
C ILE A 98 -7.28 -34.84 22.85
N TYR A 99 -7.75 -34.19 21.79
CA TYR A 99 -9.16 -34.08 21.45
C TYR A 99 -9.56 -34.94 20.23
N GLY A 100 -8.63 -35.75 19.70
CA GLY A 100 -8.91 -36.67 18.60
C GLY A 100 -9.28 -35.95 17.31
N ASN A 101 -10.51 -36.21 16.83
CA ASN A 101 -11.02 -35.67 15.56
C ASN A 101 -11.63 -34.27 15.68
N ASP A 102 -11.76 -33.72 16.90
CA ASP A 102 -12.34 -32.40 17.09
C ASP A 102 -11.42 -31.31 16.52
N GLN A 103 -12.02 -30.33 15.85
CA GLN A 103 -11.28 -29.22 15.24
C GLN A 103 -10.84 -28.23 16.31
N ILE A 104 -9.53 -28.01 16.41
CA ILE A 104 -8.94 -27.06 17.36
C ILE A 104 -8.56 -25.78 16.65
N ILE A 105 -9.08 -24.68 17.17
CA ILE A 105 -8.90 -23.36 16.60
C ILE A 105 -8.21 -22.50 17.65
N LEU A 106 -6.96 -22.14 17.36
CA LEU A 106 -6.22 -21.16 18.16
C LEU A 106 -6.74 -19.77 17.79
N LYS A 107 -7.36 -19.06 18.75
CA LYS A 107 -8.00 -17.76 18.51
C LYS A 107 -7.02 -16.60 18.63
N GLN A 108 -6.27 -16.55 19.72
CA GLN A 108 -5.38 -15.44 20.06
C GLN A 108 -4.20 -15.94 20.89
N ILE A 109 -3.03 -15.35 20.69
CA ILE A 109 -1.83 -15.61 21.48
C ILE A 109 -1.38 -14.29 22.10
N SER A 110 -1.37 -14.23 23.44
CA SER A 110 -0.85 -13.08 24.18
C SER A 110 0.35 -13.52 25.02
N TYR A 111 1.46 -12.81 24.90
CA TYR A 111 2.70 -13.13 25.61
C TYR A 111 3.58 -11.90 25.77
N SER A 112 4.51 -11.94 26.73
CA SER A 112 5.48 -10.87 26.94
C SER A 112 6.91 -11.37 26.76
N VAL A 113 7.79 -10.51 26.26
CA VAL A 113 9.24 -10.75 26.24
C VAL A 113 9.92 -9.52 26.82
N GLY A 114 10.46 -9.65 28.02
CA GLY A 114 10.89 -8.49 28.82
C GLY A 114 9.68 -7.61 29.16
N ASN A 115 9.77 -6.32 28.85
CA ASN A 115 8.70 -5.35 29.08
C ASN A 115 7.79 -5.10 27.86
N ILE A 116 7.93 -5.91 26.80
CA ILE A 116 7.13 -5.75 25.57
C ILE A 116 6.07 -6.83 25.53
N ASN A 117 4.81 -6.39 25.40
CA ASN A 117 3.65 -7.26 25.22
C ASN A 117 3.38 -7.48 23.74
N PHE A 118 3.11 -8.73 23.38
CA PHE A 118 2.75 -9.16 22.03
C PHE A 118 1.37 -9.79 22.07
N GLN A 119 0.60 -9.48 21.04
CA GLN A 119 -0.71 -10.08 20.78
C GLN A 119 -0.75 -10.52 19.31
N ILE A 120 -1.12 -11.77 19.07
CA ILE A 120 -1.28 -12.35 17.73
C ILE A 120 -2.70 -12.90 17.62
N ASP A 121 -3.50 -12.32 16.73
CA ASP A 121 -4.80 -12.88 16.38
C ASP A 121 -4.61 -13.98 15.33
N CYS A 122 -5.09 -15.18 15.63
CA CYS A 122 -4.89 -16.39 14.81
C CYS A 122 -6.14 -16.80 14.02
N GLU A 123 -7.28 -16.14 14.25
CA GLU A 123 -8.50 -16.33 13.46
C GLU A 123 -8.33 -15.82 12.02
N GLU A 124 -8.84 -16.58 11.06
CA GLU A 124 -9.03 -16.07 9.70
C GLU A 124 -10.06 -14.95 9.71
N LYS A 125 -9.88 -13.97 8.82
CA LYS A 125 -10.77 -12.82 8.72
C LYS A 125 -12.14 -13.27 8.22
N ASN A 126 -13.02 -13.65 9.13
CA ASN A 126 -14.42 -14.01 8.85
C ASN A 126 -15.23 -12.80 8.37
N ASP A 127 -16.46 -13.01 7.88
CA ASP A 127 -17.45 -11.96 7.56
C ASP A 127 -17.64 -10.93 8.68
N THR A 128 -17.37 -11.31 9.93
CA THR A 128 -17.36 -10.41 11.09
C THR A 128 -16.34 -9.28 10.94
N ASN A 129 -15.17 -9.52 10.34
CA ASN A 129 -14.19 -8.46 10.08
C ASN A 129 -14.68 -7.48 9.01
N ASN A 130 -15.40 -7.97 7.99
CA ASN A 130 -16.01 -7.07 7.00
C ASN A 130 -17.11 -6.20 7.65
N LYS A 131 -17.96 -6.80 8.50
CA LYS A 131 -18.96 -6.06 9.29
C LYS A 131 -18.32 -5.03 10.23
N LYS A 132 -17.18 -5.36 10.87
CA LYS A 132 -16.41 -4.42 11.70
C LYS A 132 -15.86 -3.26 10.87
N LEU A 133 -15.30 -3.53 9.70
CA LEU A 133 -14.80 -2.50 8.79
C LEU A 133 -15.93 -1.57 8.32
N ILE A 134 -17.07 -2.13 7.89
CA ILE A 134 -18.25 -1.34 7.50
C ILE A 134 -18.73 -0.48 8.67
N SER A 135 -18.80 -1.03 9.88
CA SER A 135 -19.21 -0.27 11.08
C SER A 135 -18.23 0.85 11.41
N ALA A 136 -16.92 0.62 11.25
CA ALA A 136 -15.89 1.64 11.44
C ALA A 136 -16.01 2.76 10.39
N VAL A 137 -16.23 2.41 9.13
CA VAL A 137 -16.50 3.39 8.06
C VAL A 137 -17.72 4.24 8.40
N GLN A 138 -18.83 3.61 8.79
CA GLN A 138 -20.04 4.33 9.19
C GLN A 138 -19.79 5.27 10.37
N ALA A 139 -19.08 4.81 11.41
CA ALA A 139 -18.77 5.65 12.56
C ALA A 139 -17.89 6.85 12.19
N ILE A 140 -16.91 6.66 11.30
CA ILE A 140 -16.05 7.74 10.79
C ILE A 140 -16.87 8.76 10.01
N ASP A 141 -17.69 8.30 9.07
CA ASP A 141 -18.47 9.17 8.19
C ASP A 141 -19.57 9.90 8.95
N LEU A 142 -20.24 9.25 9.92
CA LEU A 142 -21.29 9.87 10.75
C LEU A 142 -20.75 10.92 11.71
N ASN A 143 -19.53 10.72 12.24
CA ASN A 143 -18.95 11.60 13.25
C ASN A 143 -17.85 12.51 12.69
N TYR A 144 -17.69 12.56 11.36
CA TYR A 144 -16.67 13.37 10.67
C TYR A 144 -15.26 13.18 11.26
N ILE A 145 -14.90 11.93 11.60
CA ILE A 145 -13.61 11.65 12.23
C ILE A 145 -12.49 11.86 11.19
N PRO A 146 -11.53 12.77 11.43
CA PRO A 146 -10.43 12.96 10.50
C PRO A 146 -9.55 11.70 10.46
N ARG A 147 -8.89 11.48 9.33
CA ARG A 147 -8.05 10.31 9.09
C ARG A 147 -6.98 10.15 10.17
N GLU A 148 -6.33 11.26 10.53
CA GLU A 148 -5.29 11.35 11.55
C GLU A 148 -5.86 10.98 12.93
N GLY A 149 -7.10 11.40 13.21
CA GLY A 149 -7.81 11.07 14.45
C GLY A 149 -8.09 9.57 14.57
N TYR A 150 -8.60 8.95 13.51
CA TYR A 150 -8.81 7.50 13.50
C TYR A 150 -7.48 6.73 13.57
N GLN A 151 -6.44 7.20 12.89
CA GLN A 151 -5.11 6.59 12.94
C GLN A 151 -4.54 6.61 14.37
N ALA A 152 -4.72 7.71 15.10
CA ALA A 152 -4.31 7.80 16.50
C ALA A 152 -5.06 6.81 17.40
N LEU A 153 -6.38 6.63 17.20
CA LEU A 153 -7.18 5.66 17.94
C LEU A 153 -6.74 4.21 17.67
N ALA A 154 -6.57 3.87 16.39
CA ALA A 154 -6.13 2.53 15.97
C ALA A 154 -4.68 2.20 16.40
N ALA A 155 -3.87 3.21 16.71
CA ALA A 155 -2.52 2.99 17.25
C ALA A 155 -2.52 2.58 18.73
N VAL A 156 -3.58 2.93 19.48
CA VAL A 156 -3.70 2.64 20.91
C VAL A 156 -4.44 1.33 21.17
N ASP A 157 -5.50 1.05 20.40
CA ASP A 157 -6.30 -0.17 20.56
C ASP A 157 -6.03 -1.16 19.43
N SER A 158 -5.43 -2.30 19.77
CA SER A 158 -5.16 -3.39 18.82
C SER A 158 -6.43 -4.07 18.30
N ASN A 159 -7.59 -3.89 18.95
CA ASN A 159 -8.86 -4.43 18.50
C ASN A 159 -9.51 -3.57 17.39
N LEU A 160 -9.07 -2.32 17.24
CA LEU A 160 -9.50 -1.46 16.15
C LEU A 160 -8.87 -1.91 14.83
N GLN A 161 -9.63 -1.77 13.74
CA GLN A 161 -9.11 -2.07 12.41
C GLN A 161 -8.13 -0.98 11.98
N CYS A 162 -7.01 -1.39 11.37
CA CYS A 162 -6.02 -0.46 10.83
C CYS A 162 -6.63 0.53 9.83
N GLU A 163 -6.15 1.77 9.85
CA GLU A 163 -6.62 2.87 8.99
C GLU A 163 -6.66 2.47 7.51
N TRP A 164 -5.60 1.83 7.01
CA TRP A 164 -5.54 1.41 5.60
C TRP A 164 -6.66 0.43 5.22
N ALA A 165 -7.05 -0.47 6.12
CA ALA A 165 -8.11 -1.46 5.87
C ALA A 165 -9.48 -0.79 5.83
N VAL A 166 -9.68 0.20 6.70
CA VAL A 166 -10.90 1.03 6.73
C VAL A 166 -10.98 1.90 5.47
N SER A 167 -9.87 2.52 5.05
CA SER A 167 -9.81 3.31 3.82
C SER A 167 -10.09 2.47 2.57
N GLU A 168 -9.56 1.25 2.50
CA GLU A 168 -9.85 0.31 1.41
C GLU A 168 -11.35 -0.03 1.35
N GLN A 169 -11.97 -0.24 2.52
CA GLN A 169 -13.41 -0.49 2.60
C GLN A 169 -14.23 0.74 2.18
N ARG A 170 -13.82 1.96 2.55
CA ARG A 170 -14.48 3.20 2.07
C ARG A 170 -14.43 3.32 0.55
N LEU A 171 -13.30 2.97 -0.05
CA LEU A 171 -13.14 2.98 -1.51
C LEU A 171 -14.10 1.99 -2.18
N LYS A 172 -14.20 0.76 -1.65
CA LYS A 172 -15.14 -0.26 -2.16
C LYS A 172 -16.58 0.25 -2.11
N ILE A 173 -17.01 0.81 -0.97
CA ILE A 173 -18.34 1.39 -0.81
C ILE A 173 -18.56 2.53 -1.82
N THR A 174 -17.57 3.40 -2.01
CA THR A 174 -17.67 4.52 -2.97
C THR A 174 -17.85 4.03 -4.40
N ILE A 175 -17.11 2.99 -4.81
CA ILE A 175 -17.25 2.37 -6.13
C ILE A 175 -18.65 1.79 -6.32
N GLU A 176 -19.15 1.04 -5.34
CA GLU A 176 -20.51 0.46 -5.38
C GLU A 176 -21.59 1.55 -5.40
N MET A 177 -21.41 2.64 -4.66
CA MET A 177 -22.32 3.77 -4.66
C MET A 177 -22.35 4.47 -6.02
N ASN A 178 -21.19 4.73 -6.62
CA ASN A 178 -21.11 5.41 -7.93
C ASN A 178 -21.78 4.61 -9.06
N GLN A 179 -21.83 3.28 -8.94
CA GLN A 179 -22.59 2.43 -9.88
C GLN A 179 -24.11 2.58 -9.73
N LYS A 180 -24.59 2.83 -8.51
CA LYS A 180 -26.02 2.94 -8.20
C LYS A 180 -26.56 4.36 -8.32
N ILE A 181 -25.72 5.35 -8.01
CA ILE A 181 -26.02 6.77 -8.03
C ILE A 181 -24.93 7.42 -8.89
N PRO A 182 -25.20 7.68 -10.18
CA PRO A 182 -24.23 8.33 -11.04
C PRO A 182 -23.92 9.74 -10.51
N ILE A 183 -22.67 9.97 -10.14
CA ILE A 183 -22.17 11.29 -9.73
C ILE A 183 -21.51 11.92 -10.96
N THR A 184 -22.05 13.03 -11.43
CA THR A 184 -21.48 13.81 -12.53
C THR A 184 -20.66 14.94 -11.94
N LEU A 185 -19.35 14.96 -12.24
CA LEU A 185 -18.51 16.13 -11.98
C LEU A 185 -18.76 17.16 -13.09
N ILE A 186 -19.03 18.39 -12.69
CA ILE A 186 -19.21 19.50 -13.61
C ILE A 186 -18.07 20.48 -13.32
N ASP A 187 -17.16 20.60 -14.27
CA ASP A 187 -16.13 21.62 -14.22
C ASP A 187 -16.78 22.98 -14.45
N LEU A 188 -16.62 23.87 -13.48
CA LEU A 188 -17.08 25.24 -13.59
C LEU A 188 -16.14 25.99 -14.55
N PRO A 189 -16.66 26.63 -15.61
CA PRO A 189 -15.82 27.37 -16.56
C PRO A 189 -15.11 28.52 -15.84
N LEU A 190 -13.78 28.62 -16.01
CA LEU A 190 -12.94 29.60 -15.32
C LEU A 190 -13.19 31.06 -15.80
N ASP A 191 -13.73 31.22 -16.99
CA ASP A 191 -13.98 32.52 -17.64
C ASP A 191 -15.34 33.09 -17.22
N PHE A 192 -15.41 33.50 -15.96
CA PHE A 192 -16.58 34.13 -15.34
C PHE A 192 -16.79 35.61 -15.75
N ALA A 193 -16.14 36.09 -16.81
CA ALA A 193 -16.18 37.50 -17.20
C ALA A 193 -17.38 37.88 -18.08
N GLU A 194 -18.02 36.93 -18.79
CA GLU A 194 -19.05 37.28 -19.78
C GLU A 194 -20.48 37.36 -19.24
N TYR A 195 -20.74 36.90 -18.01
CA TYR A 195 -22.05 37.07 -17.35
C TYR A 195 -22.13 38.30 -16.43
N SER A 196 -21.06 39.09 -16.32
CA SER A 196 -21.03 40.30 -15.48
C SER A 196 -21.62 41.51 -16.19
N ASN A 197 -22.92 41.49 -16.45
CA ASN A 197 -23.70 42.71 -16.35
C ASN A 197 -24.49 42.60 -15.04
N PHE A 198 -24.44 43.65 -14.22
CA PHE A 198 -24.93 43.75 -12.84
C PHE A 198 -23.90 43.35 -11.77
N GLU A 199 -23.04 44.32 -11.43
CA GLU A 199 -22.66 44.61 -10.02
C GLU A 199 -21.90 43.51 -9.24
N SER A 200 -21.15 42.64 -9.92
CA SER A 200 -20.52 41.46 -9.29
C SER A 200 -18.98 41.38 -9.40
N THR A 201 -18.28 42.48 -9.68
CA THR A 201 -16.80 42.49 -9.75
C THR A 201 -16.14 42.25 -8.39
N GLU A 202 -16.79 42.61 -7.29
CA GLU A 202 -16.27 42.41 -5.93
C GLU A 202 -16.37 40.94 -5.45
N ILE A 203 -17.29 40.17 -6.03
CA ILE A 203 -17.54 38.76 -5.66
C ILE A 203 -16.51 37.81 -6.31
N ILE A 204 -16.04 38.12 -7.53
CA ILE A 204 -15.11 37.26 -8.28
C ILE A 204 -13.73 37.19 -7.61
N GLN A 205 -13.28 38.24 -6.92
CA GLN A 205 -12.01 38.20 -6.18
C GLN A 205 -12.04 37.25 -4.97
N ASN A 206 -13.21 36.99 -4.40
CA ASN A 206 -13.37 36.13 -3.23
C ASN A 206 -13.36 34.62 -3.58
N VAL A 207 -13.66 34.25 -4.83
CA VAL A 207 -13.60 32.86 -5.32
C VAL A 207 -12.15 32.32 -5.31
N LYS A 208 -11.15 33.18 -5.52
CA LYS A 208 -9.72 32.81 -5.46
C LYS A 208 -9.14 32.73 -4.04
N LYS A 209 -9.88 33.19 -3.02
CA LYS A 209 -9.38 33.29 -1.64
C LYS A 209 -10.47 32.89 -0.65
N GLY A 210 -10.76 31.60 -0.53
CA GLY A 210 -11.39 30.98 0.65
C GLY A 210 -12.51 31.79 1.32
N GLY A 211 -13.36 32.44 0.54
CA GLY A 211 -14.44 33.30 1.04
C GLY A 211 -15.67 32.46 1.29
N THR A 212 -16.29 32.62 2.46
CA THR A 212 -17.59 32.01 2.78
C THR A 212 -18.66 32.60 1.86
N GLN A 213 -19.14 31.81 0.90
CA GLN A 213 -20.27 32.19 0.05
C GLN A 213 -21.54 31.51 0.53
N SER A 214 -22.65 32.25 0.48
CA SER A 214 -23.96 31.69 0.73
C SER A 214 -24.28 30.62 -0.31
N VAL A 215 -24.86 29.50 0.12
CA VAL A 215 -25.36 28.44 -0.78
C VAL A 215 -26.29 29.02 -1.86
N LYS A 216 -27.07 30.07 -1.52
CA LYS A 216 -27.93 30.76 -2.50
C LYS A 216 -27.14 31.40 -3.63
N ASP A 217 -25.98 31.97 -3.33
CA ASP A 217 -25.17 32.65 -4.33
C ASP A 217 -24.46 31.63 -5.22
N ILE A 218 -23.95 30.53 -4.65
CA ILE A 218 -23.40 29.41 -5.42
C ILE A 218 -24.46 28.82 -6.36
N LEU A 219 -25.68 28.62 -5.89
CA LEU A 219 -26.79 28.08 -6.68
C LEU A 219 -27.15 28.94 -7.89
N LYS A 220 -27.07 30.27 -7.80
CA LYS A 220 -27.34 31.17 -8.93
C LYS A 220 -26.44 30.89 -10.13
N TYR A 221 -25.20 30.44 -9.88
CA TYR A 221 -24.23 30.12 -10.93
C TYR A 221 -24.33 28.68 -11.42
N ILE A 222 -24.64 27.74 -10.52
CA ILE A 222 -24.70 26.31 -10.85
C ILE A 222 -25.96 25.96 -11.64
N VAL A 223 -27.13 26.50 -11.25
CA VAL A 223 -28.42 26.12 -11.84
C VAL A 223 -28.46 26.31 -13.37
N PRO A 224 -28.01 27.45 -13.95
CA PRO A 224 -27.98 27.63 -15.40
C PRO A 224 -27.14 26.58 -16.14
N VAL A 225 -25.98 26.21 -15.61
CA VAL A 225 -25.06 25.22 -16.21
C VAL A 225 -25.66 23.81 -16.17
N ILE A 226 -26.35 23.46 -15.08
CA ILE A 226 -26.99 22.15 -14.95
C ILE A 226 -28.21 22.03 -15.87
N ILE A 227 -28.94 23.14 -16.08
CA ILE A 227 -30.04 23.21 -17.06
C ILE A 227 -29.50 23.08 -18.49
N SER A 228 -28.42 23.79 -18.85
CA SER A 228 -27.83 23.71 -20.19
C SER A 228 -27.30 22.32 -20.54
N ASN A 229 -26.88 21.57 -19.53
CA ASN A 229 -26.38 20.20 -19.70
C ASN A 229 -27.51 19.15 -19.64
N GLU A 230 -28.77 19.55 -19.59
CA GLU A 230 -29.95 18.68 -19.48
C GLU A 230 -29.94 17.76 -18.23
N ILE A 231 -29.18 18.14 -17.19
CA ILE A 231 -29.07 17.37 -15.95
C ILE A 231 -30.22 17.71 -14.99
N LEU A 232 -30.73 18.95 -15.03
CA LEU A 232 -31.85 19.41 -14.21
C LEU A 232 -33.12 19.55 -15.07
N ASP A 233 -34.15 18.79 -14.73
CA ASP A 233 -35.48 18.92 -15.33
C ASP A 233 -36.20 20.14 -14.75
N ILE A 234 -36.52 21.11 -15.61
CA ILE A 234 -37.26 22.32 -15.24
C ILE A 234 -38.68 21.99 -14.75
N SER A 235 -39.24 20.88 -15.22
CA SER A 235 -40.57 20.38 -14.86
C SER A 235 -40.60 19.77 -13.45
N ASN A 236 -39.43 19.37 -12.92
CA ASN A 236 -39.25 18.84 -11.58
C ASN A 236 -37.97 19.44 -10.96
N PRO A 237 -38.05 20.66 -10.41
CA PRO A 237 -36.89 21.46 -10.01
C PRO A 237 -36.28 21.03 -8.65
N ILE A 238 -36.24 19.72 -8.38
CA ILE A 238 -35.60 19.17 -7.19
C ILE A 238 -34.19 18.75 -7.55
N ILE A 239 -33.20 19.38 -6.91
CA ILE A 239 -31.79 19.04 -7.05
C ILE A 239 -31.19 18.63 -5.70
N HIS A 240 -30.52 17.48 -5.68
CA HIS A 240 -29.79 17.00 -4.50
C HIS A 240 -28.31 17.30 -4.67
N LEU A 241 -27.81 18.28 -3.92
CA LEU A 241 -26.41 18.69 -3.96
C LEU A 241 -25.64 18.14 -2.77
N ARG A 242 -24.47 17.56 -3.04
CA ARG A 242 -23.48 17.23 -2.03
C ARG A 242 -22.34 18.23 -2.12
N VAL A 243 -22.13 19.02 -1.07
CA VAL A 243 -20.97 19.90 -0.94
C VAL A 243 -19.88 19.11 -0.23
N SER A 244 -18.70 19.01 -0.85
CA SER A 244 -17.53 18.36 -0.25
C SER A 244 -16.35 19.31 -0.29
N GLY A 245 -15.83 19.67 0.89
CA GLY A 245 -14.68 20.54 1.11
C GLY A 245 -14.05 20.26 2.48
N ASP A 246 -12.85 20.76 2.67
CA ASP A 246 -12.04 20.74 3.89
C ASP A 246 -12.45 21.80 4.94
N GLY A 247 -13.63 22.41 4.77
CA GLY A 247 -14.27 23.35 5.70
C GLY A 247 -15.69 23.70 5.29
#